data_AF-G2ZPA1-F1
#
_entry.id   AF-G2ZPA1-F1
#
_cell.length_a   1.000
_cell.length_b   1.000
_cell.length_c   1.000
_cell.angle_alpha   90.00
_cell.angle_beta   90.00
_cell.angle_gamma   90.00
#
_symmetry.space_group_name_H-M   'P 1'
#
loop_
_entity.id
_entity.type
_entity.pdbx_description
1 polymer ?
#
loop_
_entity_poly.entity_id
_entity_poly.type
_entity_poly.pdbx_seq_one_letter_code
_entity_poly.pdbx_strand_id
1 'polypeptide(L)'
;MQAIENPHAPVEIDLLMEGPSLSEGIPLPVMVRALGDIQNIADKAYLVLSNRGRIAANDRKIFYLESRGIQHGSLSTTLGIVVAGVQPMLPIISDLGPTGIWERTKEAFNLLKLVFSSKKAGMDVKISEVSGGMVNINTGTQNITFSGPVLQIAKNALPHYEDLARLLEPQNINTIRLGREGRADIELKENDRLLFDLPHEVQEDVRTLECEIYEFDK
;
A
#
# COMPACT_ATOMS: atom_id res chain seq x y z
N MET A 1 -1.06 -15.07 16.02
CA MET A 1 0.15 -14.80 15.23
C MET A 1 0.48 -16.08 14.47
N GLN A 2 0.10 -16.16 13.19
CA GLN A 2 0.53 -17.30 12.37
C GLN A 2 2.02 -17.15 12.11
N ALA A 3 2.78 -18.23 12.31
CA ALA A 3 4.20 -18.26 11.99
C ALA A 3 4.37 -18.12 10.48
N ILE A 4 5.27 -17.22 10.05
CA ILE A 4 5.64 -17.08 8.64
C ILE A 4 6.46 -18.32 8.27
N GLU A 5 5.89 -19.21 7.45
CA GLU A 5 6.42 -20.56 7.19
C GLU A 5 7.79 -20.58 6.48
N ASN A 6 8.19 -19.48 5.83
CA ASN A 6 9.56 -19.21 5.42
C ASN A 6 9.71 -17.72 5.07
N PRO A 7 10.40 -16.91 5.89
CA PRO A 7 10.50 -15.47 5.66
C PRO A 7 11.34 -15.11 4.43
N HIS A 8 12.18 -16.04 3.93
CA HIS A 8 13.10 -15.82 2.82
C HIS A 8 12.64 -16.46 1.50
N ALA A 9 11.50 -17.15 1.50
CA ALA A 9 10.94 -17.67 0.26
C ALA A 9 10.66 -16.51 -0.71
N PRO A 10 10.99 -16.65 -2.00
CA PRO A 10 10.54 -15.71 -3.01
C PRO A 10 9.03 -15.57 -2.94
N VAL A 11 8.55 -14.33 -2.95
CA VAL A 11 7.12 -14.05 -3.06
C VAL A 11 6.84 -13.51 -4.44
N GLU A 12 5.96 -14.21 -5.15
CA GLU A 12 5.43 -13.81 -6.44
C GLU A 12 4.00 -13.31 -6.24
N ILE A 13 3.70 -12.16 -6.82
CA ILE A 13 2.42 -11.48 -6.73
C ILE A 13 1.90 -11.26 -8.14
N ASP A 14 0.70 -11.73 -8.42
CA ASP A 14 0.03 -11.47 -9.68
C ASP A 14 -0.55 -10.05 -9.65
N LEU A 15 -0.07 -9.19 -10.54
CA LEU A 15 -0.70 -7.90 -10.85
C LEU A 15 -1.60 -8.10 -12.05
N LEU A 16 -2.85 -7.68 -11.92
CA LEU A 16 -3.81 -7.58 -13.01
C LEU A 16 -4.46 -6.20 -12.99
N MET A 17 -4.33 -5.47 -14.09
CA MET A 17 -5.07 -4.23 -14.34
C MET A 17 -5.89 -4.38 -15.62
N GLU A 18 -7.18 -4.11 -15.52
CA GLU A 18 -8.16 -4.30 -16.60
C GLU A 18 -8.96 -3.03 -16.86
N GLY A 19 -9.39 -2.88 -18.11
CA GLY A 19 -10.36 -1.88 -18.52
C GLY A 19 -10.30 -1.59 -20.02
N PRO A 20 -11.31 -0.89 -20.57
CA PRO A 20 -11.43 -0.67 -22.02
C PRO A 20 -10.21 -0.02 -22.69
N SER A 21 -9.45 0.82 -21.97
CA SER A 21 -8.30 1.51 -22.55
C SER A 21 -7.06 0.65 -22.73
N LEU A 22 -7.03 -0.55 -22.14
CA LEU A 22 -5.89 -1.46 -22.15
C LEU A 22 -6.00 -2.54 -23.25
N SER A 23 -7.15 -2.64 -23.92
CA SER A 23 -7.44 -3.73 -24.86
C SER A 23 -6.55 -3.73 -26.10
N GLU A 24 -6.19 -2.55 -26.61
CA GLU A 24 -5.33 -2.37 -27.79
C GLU A 24 -3.85 -2.15 -27.43
N GLY A 25 -3.52 -2.15 -26.14
CA GLY A 25 -2.18 -1.85 -25.63
C GLY A 25 -2.24 -1.06 -24.33
N ILE A 26 -1.11 -1.01 -23.62
CA ILE A 26 -1.02 -0.37 -22.30
C ILE A 26 -0.34 1.00 -22.47
N PRO A 27 -1.02 2.13 -22.17
CA PRO A 27 -0.38 3.44 -22.22
C PRO A 27 0.81 3.50 -21.25
N LEU A 28 2.00 3.87 -21.75
CA LEU A 28 3.22 3.94 -20.93
C LEU A 28 3.07 4.80 -19.66
N PRO A 29 2.43 5.99 -19.69
CA PRO A 29 2.25 6.78 -18.47
C PRO A 29 1.42 6.07 -17.40
N VAL A 30 0.40 5.31 -17.82
CA VAL A 30 -0.45 4.51 -16.93
C VAL A 30 0.37 3.39 -16.30
N MET A 31 1.11 2.63 -17.11
CA MET A 31 1.95 1.53 -16.63
C MET A 31 3.01 2.02 -15.63
N VAL A 32 3.73 3.10 -15.97
CA VAL A 32 4.79 3.66 -15.13
C VAL A 32 4.22 4.18 -13.80
N ARG A 33 3.07 4.86 -13.83
CA ARG A 33 2.41 5.33 -12.60
C ARG A 33 1.97 4.15 -11.73
N ALA A 34 1.25 3.19 -12.29
CA ALA A 34 0.75 2.02 -11.55
C ALA A 34 1.90 1.22 -10.91
N LEU A 35 2.92 0.85 -11.69
CA LEU A 35 4.06 0.09 -11.18
C LEU A 35 4.88 0.91 -10.16
N GLY A 36 5.01 2.21 -10.38
CA GLY A 36 5.67 3.13 -9.46
C GLY A 36 4.97 3.19 -8.10
N ASP A 37 3.65 3.34 -8.09
CA ASP A 37 2.88 3.37 -6.83
C ASP A 37 2.87 2.02 -6.12
N ILE A 38 2.80 0.90 -6.85
CA ILE A 38 2.93 -0.44 -6.27
C ILE A 38 4.32 -0.61 -5.61
N GLN A 39 5.40 -0.19 -6.27
CA GLN A 39 6.73 -0.18 -5.67
C GLN A 39 6.78 0.69 -4.42
N ASN A 40 6.23 1.91 -4.48
CA ASN A 40 6.24 2.84 -3.36
C ASN A 40 5.46 2.32 -2.15
N ILE A 41 4.36 1.59 -2.38
CA ILE A 41 3.60 0.90 -1.32
C ILE A 41 4.49 -0.13 -0.61
N ALA A 42 5.15 -0.99 -1.37
CA ALA A 42 6.08 -1.98 -0.82
C ALA A 42 7.27 -1.32 -0.11
N ASP A 43 7.74 -0.16 -0.60
CA ASP A 43 8.77 0.64 0.06
C ASP A 43 8.35 1.09 1.44
N LYS A 44 7.09 1.49 1.64
CA LYS A 44 6.65 1.93 2.97
C LYS A 44 6.68 0.78 3.97
N ALA A 45 6.32 -0.43 3.53
CA ALA A 45 6.47 -1.62 4.35
C ALA A 45 7.95 -1.88 4.69
N TYR A 46 8.81 -1.91 3.67
CA TYR A 46 10.26 -2.09 3.87
C TYR A 46 10.87 -1.06 4.82
N LEU A 47 10.52 0.21 4.67
CA LEU A 47 11.06 1.32 5.49
C LEU A 47 10.65 1.20 6.96
N VAL A 48 9.37 0.93 7.23
CA VAL A 48 8.91 0.76 8.61
C VAL A 48 9.56 -0.47 9.26
N LEU A 49 9.63 -1.59 8.52
CA LEU A 49 10.21 -2.84 9.03
C LEU A 49 11.73 -2.77 9.22
N SER A 50 12.43 -1.97 8.43
CA SER A 50 13.87 -1.72 8.56
C SER A 50 14.21 -0.53 9.47
N ASN A 51 13.20 0.13 10.04
CA ASN A 51 13.33 1.35 10.85
C ASN A 51 14.11 2.47 10.13
N ARG A 52 13.71 2.77 8.88
CA ARG A 52 14.33 3.78 8.02
C ARG A 52 13.32 4.84 7.60
N GLY A 53 13.78 6.08 7.44
CA GLY A 53 12.93 7.20 7.01
C GLY A 53 12.80 7.36 5.49
N ARG A 54 13.75 6.85 4.69
CA ARG A 54 13.77 6.98 3.23
C ARG A 54 14.54 5.83 2.57
N ILE A 55 14.20 5.51 1.33
CA ILE A 55 14.94 4.56 0.50
C ILE A 55 16.25 5.21 0.04
N ALA A 56 17.39 4.61 0.37
CA ALA A 56 18.70 5.03 -0.14
C ALA A 56 19.07 4.29 -1.44
N ALA A 57 20.06 4.81 -2.18
CA ALA A 57 20.55 4.16 -3.39
C ALA A 57 21.07 2.73 -3.14
N ASN A 58 21.67 2.47 -1.97
CA ASN A 58 22.10 1.13 -1.61
C ASN A 58 20.93 0.20 -1.25
N ASP A 59 19.80 0.73 -0.78
CA ASP A 59 18.62 -0.07 -0.49
C ASP A 59 18.02 -0.61 -1.79
N ARG A 60 18.02 0.19 -2.87
CA ARG A 60 17.58 -0.26 -4.20
C ARG A 60 18.40 -1.40 -4.80
N LYS A 61 19.66 -1.58 -4.36
CA LYS A 61 20.49 -2.71 -4.78
C LYS A 61 20.03 -4.02 -4.15
N ILE A 62 19.29 -3.94 -3.04
CA ILE A 62 18.90 -5.10 -2.25
C ILE A 62 17.39 -5.23 -2.08
N PHE A 63 16.60 -4.22 -2.42
CA PHE A 63 15.15 -4.22 -2.31
C PHE A 63 14.48 -3.51 -3.49
N TYR A 64 13.68 -4.27 -4.23
CA TYR A 64 12.83 -3.80 -5.32
C TYR A 64 11.78 -4.85 -5.70
N LEU A 65 10.75 -4.42 -6.41
CA LEU A 65 9.81 -5.28 -7.12
C LEU A 65 10.28 -5.47 -8.56
N GLU A 66 10.29 -6.70 -9.02
CA GLU A 66 10.66 -7.06 -10.39
C GLU A 66 9.44 -7.58 -11.15
N SER A 67 9.07 -6.93 -12.25
CA SER A 67 8.02 -7.44 -13.15
C SER A 67 8.54 -8.53 -14.06
N ARG A 68 7.79 -9.62 -14.21
CA ARG A 68 8.08 -10.75 -15.09
C ARG A 68 6.91 -11.00 -16.03
N GLY A 69 7.22 -11.18 -17.32
CA GLY A 69 6.24 -11.61 -18.32
C GLY A 69 5.05 -10.65 -18.48
N ILE A 70 5.29 -9.40 -18.87
CA ILE A 70 4.21 -8.46 -19.20
C ILE A 70 3.45 -9.00 -20.43
N GLN A 71 2.15 -9.25 -20.26
CA GLN A 71 1.28 -9.79 -21.32
C GLN A 71 0.60 -8.67 -22.14
N HIS A 72 0.14 -9.00 -23.35
CA HIS A 72 -0.56 -8.07 -24.25
C HIS A 72 -2.07 -8.03 -23.94
N GLY A 73 -2.70 -6.85 -24.02
CA GLY A 73 -4.15 -6.65 -23.86
C GLY A 73 -4.66 -6.43 -22.43
N SER A 74 -3.77 -6.51 -21.43
CA SER A 74 -3.98 -6.08 -20.03
C SER A 74 -2.60 -5.92 -19.38
N LEU A 75 -2.45 -5.06 -18.36
CA LEU A 75 -1.21 -5.07 -17.55
C LEU A 75 -1.31 -6.25 -16.58
N SER A 76 -1.04 -7.44 -17.12
CA SER A 76 -0.92 -8.70 -16.40
C SER A 76 0.56 -9.06 -16.32
N THR A 77 1.09 -9.14 -15.09
CA THR A 77 2.50 -9.49 -14.84
C THR A 77 2.66 -10.09 -13.45
N THR A 78 3.65 -10.94 -13.29
CA THR A 78 4.07 -11.44 -11.98
C THR A 78 5.14 -10.51 -11.42
N LEU A 79 4.90 -9.98 -10.23
CA LEU A 79 5.84 -9.16 -9.47
C LEU A 79 6.57 -10.03 -8.45
N GLY A 80 7.89 -10.14 -8.57
CA GLY A 80 8.74 -10.75 -7.55
C GLY A 80 9.20 -9.72 -6.52
N ILE A 81 9.01 -9.99 -5.22
CA ILE A 81 9.66 -9.19 -4.17
C ILE A 81 11.09 -9.67 -3.99
N VAL A 82 12.05 -8.82 -4.35
CA VAL A 82 13.48 -9.09 -4.16
C VAL A 82 13.93 -8.46 -2.85
N VAL A 83 14.45 -9.27 -1.93
CA VAL A 83 15.16 -8.81 -0.72
C VAL A 83 16.49 -9.57 -0.63
N ALA A 84 17.61 -8.88 -0.84
CA ALA A 84 18.96 -9.46 -0.80
C ALA A 84 19.74 -9.02 0.45
N GLY A 85 20.75 -9.81 0.85
CA GLY A 85 21.68 -9.44 1.93
C GLY A 85 21.14 -9.58 3.36
N VAL A 86 19.94 -10.15 3.54
CA VAL A 86 19.43 -10.51 4.86
C VAL A 86 20.12 -11.79 5.32
N GLN A 87 20.99 -11.70 6.33
CA GLN A 87 21.58 -12.90 6.93
C GLN A 87 20.54 -13.62 7.81
N PRO A 88 20.31 -14.93 7.64
CA PRO A 88 19.29 -15.70 8.37
C PRO A 88 19.60 -15.94 9.86
N MET A 89 20.62 -15.28 10.41
CA MET A 89 21.17 -15.55 11.76
C MET A 89 20.46 -14.79 12.90
N LEU A 90 19.51 -13.89 12.61
CA LEU A 90 18.82 -13.11 13.65
C LEU A 90 17.30 -13.35 13.59
N PRO A 91 16.69 -13.95 14.64
CA PRO A 91 15.25 -14.24 14.68
C PRO A 91 14.34 -12.98 14.69
N ILE A 92 14.93 -11.79 14.74
CA ILE A 92 14.22 -10.49 14.69
C ILE A 92 13.94 -10.07 13.22
N ILE A 93 14.55 -10.71 12.21
CA ILE A 93 14.46 -10.30 10.79
C ILE A 93 13.43 -11.12 9.99
N SER A 94 12.56 -11.93 10.63
CA SER A 94 11.55 -12.72 9.91
C SER A 94 10.57 -11.84 9.10
N ASP A 95 10.26 -10.65 9.58
CA ASP A 95 9.27 -9.78 8.95
C ASP A 95 9.86 -8.94 7.81
N LEU A 96 11.18 -8.79 7.72
CA LEU A 96 11.81 -7.98 6.66
C LEU A 96 12.03 -8.77 5.35
N GLY A 97 11.82 -10.08 5.37
CA GLY A 97 11.91 -10.89 4.17
C GLY A 97 10.71 -10.67 3.23
N PRO A 98 10.75 -11.22 1.99
CA PRO A 98 9.71 -11.02 0.98
C PRO A 98 8.29 -11.30 1.51
N THR A 99 8.11 -12.38 2.26
CA THR A 99 6.82 -12.74 2.86
C THR A 99 6.34 -11.69 3.86
N GLY A 100 7.19 -11.25 4.77
CA GLY A 100 6.80 -10.25 5.77
C GLY A 100 6.46 -8.90 5.13
N ILE A 101 7.22 -8.46 4.12
CA ILE A 101 6.91 -7.23 3.36
C ILE A 101 5.52 -7.33 2.71
N TRP A 102 5.21 -8.45 2.05
CA TRP A 102 3.90 -8.65 1.43
C TRP A 102 2.77 -8.70 2.45
N GLU A 103 2.90 -9.51 3.51
CA GLU A 103 1.87 -9.63 4.55
C GLU A 103 1.55 -8.28 5.20
N ARG A 104 2.57 -7.48 5.53
CA ARG A 104 2.37 -6.14 6.12
C ARG A 104 1.77 -5.15 5.12
N THR A 105 2.10 -5.28 3.84
CA THR A 105 1.49 -4.48 2.77
C THR A 105 -0.01 -4.74 2.68
N LYS A 106 -0.42 -6.02 2.67
CA LYS A 106 -1.84 -6.41 2.67
C LYS A 106 -2.59 -5.96 3.92
N GLU A 107 -1.99 -6.18 5.09
CA GLU A 107 -2.58 -5.75 6.36
C GLU A 107 -2.81 -4.22 6.38
N ALA A 108 -1.86 -3.45 5.83
CA ALA A 108 -1.98 -2.00 5.71
C ALA A 108 -3.11 -1.58 4.76
N PHE A 109 -3.23 -2.23 3.59
CA PHE A 109 -4.36 -2.01 2.67
C PHE A 109 -5.70 -2.31 3.35
N ASN A 110 -5.81 -3.46 4.03
CA ASN A 110 -7.02 -3.87 4.73
C ASN A 110 -7.41 -2.89 5.84
N LEU A 111 -6.43 -2.37 6.59
CA LEU A 111 -6.67 -1.32 7.59
C LEU A 111 -7.23 -0.06 6.92
N LEU A 112 -6.61 0.43 5.85
CA LEU A 112 -7.09 1.62 5.14
C LEU A 112 -8.51 1.39 4.58
N LYS A 113 -8.74 0.28 3.89
CA LYS A 113 -10.05 -0.06 3.32
C LYS A 113 -11.13 -0.13 4.41
N LEU A 114 -10.82 -0.72 5.57
CA LEU A 114 -11.72 -0.77 6.72
C LEU A 114 -12.07 0.64 7.22
N VAL A 115 -11.04 1.45 7.52
CA VAL A 115 -11.21 2.80 8.10
C VAL A 115 -11.99 3.70 7.15
N PHE A 116 -11.59 3.77 5.88
CA PHE A 116 -12.18 4.69 4.92
C PHE A 116 -13.59 4.27 4.49
N SER A 117 -13.83 2.98 4.23
CA SER A 117 -15.19 2.48 3.95
C SER A 117 -16.12 2.76 5.12
N SER A 118 -15.63 2.59 6.36
CA SER A 118 -16.43 2.84 7.57
C SER A 118 -16.80 4.30 7.73
N LYS A 119 -15.83 5.21 7.55
CA LYS A 119 -16.09 6.65 7.59
C LYS A 119 -17.06 7.10 6.50
N LYS A 120 -16.93 6.57 5.28
CA LYS A 120 -17.87 6.84 4.18
C LYS A 120 -19.29 6.36 4.45
N ALA A 121 -19.44 5.28 5.22
CA ALA A 121 -20.73 4.81 5.70
C ALA A 121 -21.27 5.62 6.90
N GLY A 122 -20.60 6.71 7.31
CA GLY A 122 -21.01 7.55 8.44
C GLY A 122 -20.71 6.94 9.81
N MET A 123 -19.85 5.91 9.89
CA MET A 123 -19.49 5.29 11.17
C MET A 123 -18.40 6.08 11.90
N ASP A 124 -18.53 6.17 13.22
CA ASP A 124 -17.51 6.75 14.11
C ASP A 124 -16.35 5.73 14.30
N VAL A 125 -15.24 5.97 13.60
CA VAL A 125 -14.07 5.09 13.66
C VAL A 125 -13.12 5.56 14.75
N LYS A 126 -12.92 4.72 15.77
CA LYS A 126 -12.00 4.96 16.88
C LYS A 126 -10.75 4.11 16.75
N ILE A 127 -9.61 4.75 16.96
CA ILE A 127 -8.29 4.13 16.95
C ILE A 127 -7.74 4.25 18.37
N SER A 128 -7.42 3.12 19.00
CA SER A 128 -6.86 3.10 20.36
C SER A 128 -5.67 2.15 20.44
N GLU A 129 -4.61 2.58 21.11
CA GLU A 129 -3.50 1.69 21.45
C GLU A 129 -3.94 0.66 22.48
N VAL A 130 -3.45 -0.57 22.34
CA VAL A 130 -3.64 -1.65 23.31
C VAL A 130 -2.27 -2.24 23.67
N SER A 131 -2.23 -3.11 24.69
CA SER A 131 -0.98 -3.68 25.19
C SER A 131 -0.20 -4.41 24.09
N GLY A 132 1.14 -4.35 24.19
CA GLY A 132 2.03 -5.06 23.26
C GLY A 132 2.32 -4.35 21.93
N GLY A 133 2.11 -3.03 21.84
CA GLY A 133 2.40 -2.27 20.62
C GLY A 133 1.42 -2.54 19.49
N MET A 134 0.19 -2.96 19.85
CA MET A 134 -0.89 -3.21 18.90
C MET A 134 -1.86 -2.03 18.91
N VAL A 135 -2.61 -1.89 17.82
CA VAL A 135 -3.62 -0.85 17.65
C VAL A 135 -4.96 -1.52 17.38
N ASN A 136 -5.97 -1.09 18.11
CA ASN A 136 -7.34 -1.54 17.93
C ASN A 136 -8.13 -0.52 17.10
N ILE A 137 -8.80 -1.00 16.06
CA ILE A 137 -9.69 -0.23 15.19
C ILE A 137 -11.12 -0.66 15.47
N ASN A 138 -11.90 0.26 16.05
CA ASN A 138 -13.31 0.07 16.31
C ASN A 138 -14.13 0.92 15.33
N THR A 139 -14.97 0.28 14.52
CA THR A 139 -15.83 0.94 13.52
C THR A 139 -17.27 1.09 13.98
N GLY A 140 -17.56 0.85 15.27
CA GLY A 140 -18.90 0.71 15.83
C GLY A 140 -19.54 -0.66 15.58
N THR A 141 -19.19 -1.33 14.47
CA THR A 141 -19.69 -2.66 14.10
C THR A 141 -18.63 -3.76 14.21
N GLN A 142 -17.37 -3.40 14.01
CA GLN A 142 -16.24 -4.33 14.08
C GLN A 142 -15.20 -3.79 15.04
N ASN A 143 -14.46 -4.73 15.65
CA ASN A 143 -13.33 -4.43 16.49
C ASN A 143 -12.15 -5.32 16.07
N ILE A 144 -11.20 -4.74 15.33
CA ILE A 144 -10.09 -5.48 14.72
C ILE A 144 -8.77 -4.91 15.24
N THR A 145 -7.87 -5.80 15.66
CA THR A 145 -6.56 -5.43 16.17
C THR A 145 -5.50 -5.65 15.09
N PHE A 146 -4.66 -4.63 14.88
CA PHE A 146 -3.52 -4.64 13.98
C PHE A 146 -2.23 -4.40 14.78
N SER A 147 -1.08 -4.77 14.23
CA SER A 147 0.19 -4.39 14.84
C SER A 147 0.50 -2.90 14.62
N GLY A 148 1.21 -2.26 15.54
CA GLY A 148 1.62 -0.86 15.43
C GLY A 148 2.34 -0.52 14.11
N PRO A 149 3.29 -1.34 13.63
CA PRO A 149 3.91 -1.14 12.33
C PRO A 149 2.91 -1.05 11.17
N VAL A 150 1.83 -1.84 11.18
CA VAL A 150 0.81 -1.81 10.12
C VAL A 150 0.13 -0.45 10.04
N LEU A 151 -0.19 0.18 11.19
CA LEU A 151 -0.76 1.53 11.20
C LEU A 151 0.20 2.54 10.57
N GLN A 152 1.49 2.44 10.86
CA GLN A 152 2.50 3.33 10.30
C GLN A 152 2.68 3.11 8.78
N ILE A 153 2.73 1.85 8.34
CA ILE A 153 2.79 1.49 6.92
C ILE A 153 1.56 2.03 6.19
N ALA A 154 0.35 1.82 6.74
CA ALA A 154 -0.90 2.32 6.17
C ALA A 154 -0.89 3.84 5.99
N LYS A 155 -0.50 4.59 7.03
CA LYS A 155 -0.39 6.06 6.95
C LYS A 155 0.61 6.50 5.88
N ASN A 156 1.78 5.87 5.83
CA ASN A 156 2.83 6.24 4.89
C ASN A 156 2.49 5.86 3.44
N ALA A 157 1.73 4.77 3.23
CA ALA A 157 1.37 4.24 1.91
C ALA A 157 0.07 4.85 1.36
N LEU A 158 -0.73 5.51 2.20
CA LEU A 158 -2.02 6.10 1.82
C LEU A 158 -1.95 6.93 0.52
N PRO A 159 -1.00 7.85 0.31
CA PRO A 159 -0.95 8.63 -0.94
C PRO A 159 -0.81 7.76 -2.19
N HIS A 160 -0.07 6.66 -2.09
CA HIS A 160 0.13 5.74 -3.22
C HIS A 160 -1.09 4.85 -3.47
N TYR A 161 -1.82 4.47 -2.41
CA TYR A 161 -3.12 3.81 -2.59
C TYR A 161 -4.19 4.74 -3.17
N GLU A 162 -4.18 6.01 -2.78
CA GLU A 162 -5.03 7.07 -3.36
C GLU A 162 -4.71 7.28 -4.84
N ASP A 163 -3.42 7.37 -5.19
CA ASP A 163 -2.98 7.50 -6.59
C ASP A 163 -3.37 6.28 -7.43
N LEU A 164 -3.21 5.06 -6.91
CA LEU A 164 -3.70 3.84 -7.57
C LEU A 164 -5.22 3.85 -7.74
N ALA A 165 -5.97 4.22 -6.71
CA ALA A 165 -7.43 4.30 -6.78
C ALA A 165 -7.88 5.33 -7.82
N ARG A 166 -7.18 6.46 -7.95
CA ARG A 166 -7.47 7.50 -8.94
C ARG A 166 -7.18 7.11 -10.38
N LEU A 167 -6.44 6.03 -10.63
CA LEU A 167 -6.33 5.44 -11.97
C LEU A 167 -7.69 4.85 -12.43
N LEU A 168 -8.57 4.48 -11.50
CA LEU A 168 -9.86 3.88 -11.83
C LEU A 168 -10.80 4.90 -12.47
N GLU A 169 -11.34 4.56 -13.63
CA GLU A 169 -12.24 5.35 -14.45
C GLU A 169 -13.23 4.42 -15.17
N PRO A 170 -14.55 4.71 -15.13
CA PRO A 170 -15.61 3.85 -15.67
C PRO A 170 -15.40 3.37 -17.12
N GLN A 171 -14.74 4.17 -17.95
CA GLN A 171 -14.52 3.91 -19.39
C GLN A 171 -13.04 3.72 -19.74
N ASN A 172 -12.16 3.53 -18.75
CA ASN A 172 -10.73 3.50 -18.97
C ASN A 172 -10.12 2.31 -18.19
N ILE A 173 -9.68 2.49 -16.94
CA ILE A 173 -9.24 1.37 -16.09
C ILE A 173 -10.33 1.11 -15.06
N ASN A 174 -10.89 -0.08 -14.96
CA ASN A 174 -11.99 -0.34 -14.03
C ASN A 174 -11.64 -1.29 -12.89
N THR A 175 -10.48 -1.97 -12.98
CA THR A 175 -10.04 -2.96 -12.00
C THR A 175 -8.53 -2.93 -11.84
N ILE A 176 -8.06 -2.94 -10.60
CA ILE A 176 -6.67 -3.22 -10.21
C ILE A 176 -6.69 -4.31 -9.14
N ARG A 177 -5.97 -5.40 -9.38
CA ARG A 177 -5.81 -6.53 -8.45
C ARG A 177 -4.34 -6.83 -8.23
N LEU A 178 -3.97 -7.05 -6.98
CA LEU A 178 -2.72 -7.69 -6.59
C LEU A 178 -3.03 -8.90 -5.71
N GLY A 179 -2.34 -10.00 -5.92
CA GLY A 179 -2.70 -11.24 -5.25
C GLY A 179 -1.69 -12.36 -5.40
N ARG A 180 -1.97 -13.50 -4.77
CA ARG A 180 -1.17 -14.73 -4.92
C ARG A 180 -2.08 -15.91 -5.17
N GLU A 181 -1.58 -16.89 -5.92
CA GLU A 181 -2.26 -18.19 -6.10
C GLU A 181 -3.71 -18.02 -6.60
N GLY A 182 -3.95 -17.04 -7.48
CA GLY A 182 -5.28 -16.74 -8.01
C GLY A 182 -6.25 -16.06 -7.03
N ARG A 183 -5.79 -15.63 -5.84
CA ARG A 183 -6.57 -14.85 -4.87
C ARG A 183 -6.16 -13.39 -4.90
N ALA A 184 -7.13 -12.50 -5.10
CA ALA A 184 -6.91 -11.07 -4.96
C ALA A 184 -6.80 -10.69 -3.47
N ASP A 185 -5.59 -10.33 -3.03
CA ASP A 185 -5.30 -9.86 -1.68
C ASP A 185 -5.60 -8.35 -1.57
N ILE A 186 -5.33 -7.61 -2.63
CA ILE A 186 -5.63 -6.18 -2.80
C ILE A 186 -6.50 -6.08 -4.05
N GLU A 187 -7.69 -5.49 -3.90
CA GLU A 187 -8.62 -5.27 -5.02
C GLU A 187 -9.23 -3.87 -4.91
N LEU A 188 -9.09 -3.12 -6.01
CA LEU A 188 -9.73 -1.84 -6.26
C LEU A 188 -10.57 -1.96 -7.54
N LYS A 189 -11.86 -1.60 -7.44
CA LYS A 189 -12.80 -1.53 -8.58
C LYS A 189 -13.24 -0.10 -8.82
N GLU A 190 -13.91 0.17 -9.92
CA GLU A 190 -14.45 1.49 -10.29
C GLU A 190 -15.07 2.29 -9.11
N ASN A 191 -15.89 1.66 -8.27
CA ASN A 191 -16.53 2.30 -7.11
C ASN A 191 -15.53 2.71 -6.00
N ASP A 192 -14.33 2.12 -6.00
CA ASP A 192 -13.24 2.44 -5.08
C ASP A 192 -12.41 3.65 -5.54
N ARG A 193 -12.71 4.27 -6.70
CA ARG A 193 -11.92 5.42 -7.24
C ARG A 193 -11.63 6.50 -6.20
N LEU A 194 -12.65 6.84 -5.41
CA LEU A 194 -12.57 7.86 -4.38
C LEU A 194 -12.46 7.26 -2.98
N LEU A 195 -12.25 5.95 -2.83
CA LEU A 195 -12.29 5.24 -1.54
C LEU A 195 -11.44 5.93 -0.48
N PHE A 196 -10.25 6.38 -0.86
CA PHE A 196 -9.29 7.03 0.02
C PHE A 196 -9.43 8.56 0.09
N ASP A 197 -10.43 9.13 -0.58
CA ASP A 197 -10.81 10.53 -0.45
C ASP A 197 -11.89 10.65 0.63
N LEU A 198 -11.52 11.20 1.80
CA LEU A 198 -12.51 11.63 2.79
C LEU A 198 -12.98 13.05 2.44
N PRO A 199 -14.28 13.35 2.57
CA PRO A 199 -14.76 14.71 2.41
C PRO A 199 -14.02 15.62 3.41
N HIS A 200 -13.51 16.75 2.92
CA HIS A 200 -12.91 17.77 3.76
C HIS A 200 -14.01 18.46 4.57
N GLU A 201 -13.96 18.36 5.89
CA GLU A 201 -14.72 19.25 6.77
C GLU A 201 -13.92 20.54 6.94
N VAL A 202 -14.49 21.65 6.50
CA VAL A 202 -13.93 22.97 6.78
C VAL A 202 -14.22 23.27 8.26
N GLN A 203 -13.18 23.28 9.09
CA GLN A 203 -13.29 23.85 10.43
C GLN A 203 -13.38 25.38 10.30
N GLU A 204 -14.48 25.96 10.76
CA GLU A 204 -14.70 27.43 10.76
C GLU A 204 -13.90 28.16 11.87
N ASP A 205 -13.17 27.42 12.70
CA ASP A 205 -12.34 27.99 13.75
C ASP A 205 -11.12 28.72 13.16
N VAL A 206 -11.07 30.04 13.36
CA VAL A 206 -9.92 30.86 12.97
C VAL A 206 -8.69 30.42 13.76
N ARG A 207 -7.68 29.91 13.06
CA ARG A 207 -6.36 29.62 13.63
C ARG A 207 -5.31 30.57 13.07
N THR A 208 -4.61 31.27 13.96
CA THR A 208 -3.44 32.07 13.61
C THR A 208 -2.26 31.13 13.38
N LEU A 209 -1.69 31.15 12.17
CA LEU A 209 -0.46 30.43 11.83
C LEU A 209 0.68 31.44 11.79
N GLU A 210 1.64 31.27 12.70
CA GLU A 210 2.93 31.97 12.59
C GLU A 210 3.87 31.12 11.74
N CYS A 211 4.18 31.60 10.53
CA CYS A 211 5.17 30.98 9.66
C CYS A 211 6.06 32.03 9.01
N GLU A 212 7.32 31.65 8.78
CA GLU A 212 8.26 32.46 8.01
C GLU A 212 8.00 32.23 6.51
N ILE A 213 7.74 33.31 5.79
CA ILE A 213 7.61 33.30 4.33
C ILE A 213 9.01 33.45 3.75
N TYR A 214 9.49 32.41 3.08
CA TYR A 214 10.76 32.45 2.35
C TYR A 214 10.48 32.72 0.86
N GLU A 215 11.00 33.84 0.37
CA GLU A 215 11.01 34.18 -1.05
C GLU A 215 12.23 33.52 -1.72
N PHE A 216 12.00 32.74 -2.78
CA PHE A 216 13.04 31.96 -3.47
C PHE A 216 13.68 32.68 -4.66
N ASP A 217 13.45 33.99 -4.80
CA ASP A 217 14.00 34.80 -5.89
C ASP A 217 15.25 35.56 -5.41
N LYS A 218 16.39 34.85 -5.36
CA LYS A 218 17.74 35.45 -5.41
C LYS A 218 18.70 34.61 -6.24
#